data_AF-A0A955EY07-F1
#
_entry.id   AF-A0A955EY07-F1
#
_cell.length_a   1.000
_cell.length_b   1.000
_cell.length_c   1.000
_cell.angle_alpha   90.00
_cell.angle_beta   90.00
_cell.angle_gamma   90.00
#
_symmetry.space_group_name_H-M   'P 1'
#
loop_
_entity.id
_entity.type
_entity.pdbx_description
1 polymer ?
#
loop_
_entity_poly.entity_id
_entity_poly.type
_entity_poly.pdbx_seq_one_letter_code
_entity_poly.pdbx_strand_id
1 'polypeptide(L)'
;MRTLSLLAGLVALLATDALAQGAAWSLTPTASLAAPSQRRENPGVASATHFYVFGGRSGNSGGTQMNDLWEFDGVNWTLKTANGAVGSPPARDQAAICWDEGRNKLVVFGGNSPSGLLGDTWEWDPNTNVWTELMIPGPSNRQFSSMTWNPATQDIILFGGLAAGVHLNDTWRLVSGLVWVQDFPANVPSTRRQHHLVTRPEFGDVVLCGGQDASLPAPAKWRIDVFSWNGADWVLIPTTTNAVALVANQAVYDPFRQRIVLAGGNAISGASPTGQVSEFDSLTNEWITRGPASPGAPDPVVGTISRYFAAFVPSLGKIFKVSGQTPSSTGAGPTITCEYQSSPIAETTVIGSGCSGLSGGVVTLTANNRPWLGETFSSTVSGLASSGTIVVGTAGFIPLMTPLSVVHPAGLPGCFQLSTWDQFAPLTSMGGLAEFPALIPGFPFLDGVVLYLQVLQIELTPTLALSTSNALRLKLGTK
;
A
#
# COMPACT_ATOMS: atom_id res chain seq x y z
N MET A 1 -0.95 2.25 35.64
CA MET A 1 -1.70 1.55 34.57
C MET A 1 -1.06 0.19 34.38
N ARG A 2 -1.77 -0.91 34.67
CA ARG A 2 -1.28 -2.25 34.33
C ARG A 2 -1.73 -2.54 32.91
N THR A 3 -0.81 -2.57 31.96
CA THR A 3 -1.05 -3.00 30.58
C THR A 3 -1.42 -4.47 30.56
N LEU A 4 -2.44 -4.83 29.79
CA LEU A 4 -2.82 -6.22 29.59
C LEU A 4 -1.74 -6.88 28.71
N SER A 5 -0.90 -7.74 29.29
CA SER A 5 -0.08 -8.68 28.53
C SER A 5 -0.99 -9.82 28.10
N LEU A 6 -1.58 -9.71 26.91
CA LEU A 6 -2.63 -10.61 26.43
C LEU A 6 -2.19 -12.07 26.25
N LEU A 7 -0.89 -12.36 26.36
CA LEU A 7 -0.35 -13.64 25.88
C LEU A 7 0.77 -14.24 26.74
N ALA A 8 1.02 -13.75 27.95
CA ALA A 8 1.97 -14.41 28.87
C ALA A 8 1.43 -15.73 29.47
N GLY A 9 0.12 -15.98 29.40
CA GLY A 9 -0.56 -17.07 30.11
C GLY A 9 -0.99 -18.29 29.29
N LEU A 10 -0.79 -18.32 27.96
CA LEU A 10 -1.26 -19.45 27.12
C LEU A 10 -0.30 -19.74 25.96
N VAL A 11 0.93 -20.16 26.31
CA VAL A 11 1.98 -20.56 25.35
C VAL A 11 1.90 -22.06 25.00
N ALA A 12 0.80 -22.77 25.26
CA ALA A 12 0.82 -24.24 25.17
C ALA A 12 -0.37 -24.98 24.52
N LEU A 13 -1.44 -24.34 24.02
CA LEU A 13 -2.63 -25.13 23.60
C LEU A 13 -3.25 -24.89 22.22
N LEU A 14 -2.69 -24.05 21.35
CA LEU A 14 -3.17 -23.92 19.96
C LEU A 14 -1.99 -23.78 19.00
N ALA A 15 -1.28 -24.88 18.79
CA ALA A 15 -0.32 -25.02 17.70
C ALA A 15 -0.69 -26.26 16.89
N THR A 16 -1.69 -26.11 16.02
CA THR A 16 -1.82 -26.94 14.83
C THR A 16 -2.18 -26.03 13.67
N ASP A 17 -1.26 -25.96 12.72
CA ASP A 17 -1.38 -25.42 11.36
C ASP A 17 -1.59 -23.91 11.21
N ALA A 18 -0.65 -23.11 11.73
CA ALA A 18 -0.26 -21.88 11.02
C ALA A 18 0.78 -22.25 9.97
N LEU A 19 0.32 -22.68 8.79
CA LEU A 19 1.16 -22.68 7.60
C LEU A 19 1.71 -21.27 7.44
N ALA A 20 3.03 -21.15 7.39
CA ALA A 20 3.70 -19.96 6.92
C ALA A 20 3.18 -19.64 5.51
N GLN A 21 2.13 -18.83 5.41
CA GLN A 21 1.75 -18.19 4.15
C GLN A 21 2.84 -17.15 3.91
N GLY A 22 3.93 -17.61 3.30
CA GLY A 22 4.90 -16.71 2.70
C GLY A 22 4.19 -15.83 1.68
N ALA A 23 4.69 -14.62 1.53
CA ALA A 23 4.24 -13.65 0.56
C ALA A 23 3.89 -14.27 -0.80
N ALA A 24 2.64 -14.09 -1.22
CA ALA A 24 2.14 -14.72 -2.43
C ALA A 24 1.36 -13.71 -3.27
N TRP A 25 1.52 -13.85 -4.58
CA TRP A 25 0.60 -13.25 -5.54
C TRP A 25 -0.66 -14.12 -5.62
N SER A 26 -1.82 -13.49 -5.80
CA SER A 26 -3.06 -14.17 -6.18
C SER A 26 -3.68 -13.47 -7.39
N LEU A 27 -4.43 -14.20 -8.20
CA LEU A 27 -5.21 -13.58 -9.29
C LEU A 27 -6.41 -12.88 -8.67
N THR A 28 -6.61 -11.61 -9.02
CA THR A 28 -7.85 -10.92 -8.68
C THR A 28 -8.95 -11.42 -9.62
N PRO A 29 -10.05 -12.01 -9.11
CA PRO A 29 -11.18 -12.37 -9.95
C PRO A 29 -11.80 -11.08 -10.50
N THR A 30 -11.47 -10.73 -11.74
CA THR A 30 -12.13 -9.61 -12.41
C THR A 30 -13.48 -10.10 -12.91
N ALA A 31 -14.57 -9.50 -12.43
CA ALA A 31 -15.92 -9.84 -12.87
C ALA A 31 -16.22 -9.33 -14.30
N SER A 32 -15.40 -8.39 -14.78
CA SER A 32 -15.46 -7.78 -16.10
C SER A 32 -14.55 -8.48 -17.12
N LEU A 33 -15.05 -8.72 -18.33
CA LEU A 33 -14.24 -9.12 -19.51
C LEU A 33 -13.44 -7.94 -20.11
N ALA A 34 -13.79 -6.70 -19.75
CA ALA A 34 -13.05 -5.51 -20.16
C ALA A 34 -11.92 -5.23 -19.18
N ALA A 35 -10.71 -5.07 -19.71
CA ALA A 35 -9.47 -4.73 -18.99
C ALA A 35 -8.50 -4.08 -19.98
N PRO A 36 -7.48 -3.33 -19.53
CA PRO A 36 -6.43 -2.86 -20.43
C PRO A 36 -5.82 -4.04 -21.19
N SER A 37 -5.49 -3.85 -22.47
CA SER A 37 -4.82 -4.89 -23.25
C SER A 37 -3.43 -5.21 -22.69
N GLN A 38 -2.86 -6.38 -23.04
CA GLN A 38 -1.48 -6.69 -22.70
C GLN A 38 -0.53 -5.61 -23.26
N ARG A 39 0.29 -5.04 -22.38
CA ARG A 39 1.19 -3.94 -22.68
C ARG A 39 2.36 -3.91 -21.72
N ARG A 40 3.40 -3.18 -22.12
CA ARG A 40 4.60 -2.89 -21.33
C ARG A 40 4.83 -1.39 -21.27
N GLU A 41 5.69 -0.96 -20.37
CA GLU A 41 6.12 0.45 -20.27
C GLU A 41 4.94 1.45 -20.08
N ASN A 42 3.78 1.01 -19.58
CA ASN A 42 2.59 1.81 -19.27
C ASN A 42 2.65 2.45 -17.87
N PRO A 43 2.73 3.76 -17.67
CA PRO A 43 2.64 4.32 -16.31
C PRO A 43 1.38 3.85 -15.53
N GLY A 44 1.58 3.46 -14.27
CA GLY A 44 0.50 3.13 -13.33
C GLY A 44 0.63 3.93 -12.04
N VAL A 45 -0.49 4.36 -11.46
CA VAL A 45 -0.51 5.05 -10.17
C VAL A 45 -1.84 4.84 -9.46
N ALA A 46 -1.85 4.88 -8.14
CA ALA A 46 -3.08 4.80 -7.36
C ALA A 46 -3.45 6.18 -6.78
N SER A 47 -4.75 6.42 -6.67
CA SER A 47 -5.31 7.33 -5.69
C SER A 47 -5.51 6.58 -4.36
N ALA A 48 -6.11 7.23 -3.36
CA ALA A 48 -6.53 6.57 -2.12
C ALA A 48 -7.44 5.35 -2.35
N THR A 49 -8.20 5.30 -3.46
CA THR A 49 -9.28 4.32 -3.68
C THR A 49 -9.21 3.54 -4.99
N HIS A 50 -8.49 4.03 -5.99
CA HIS A 50 -8.47 3.43 -7.33
C HIS A 50 -7.05 3.28 -7.84
N PHE A 51 -6.85 2.31 -8.74
CA PHE A 51 -5.63 2.18 -9.53
C PHE A 51 -5.86 2.63 -10.97
N TYR A 52 -4.94 3.43 -11.49
CA TYR A 52 -4.99 3.99 -12.85
C TYR A 52 -3.84 3.47 -13.70
N VAL A 53 -4.14 3.13 -14.95
CA VAL A 53 -3.14 2.75 -15.97
C VAL A 53 -3.34 3.63 -17.19
N PHE A 54 -2.27 4.32 -17.61
CA PHE A 54 -2.28 5.17 -18.78
C PHE A 54 -1.27 4.71 -19.83
N GLY A 55 -1.70 4.66 -21.10
CA GLY A 55 -0.82 4.46 -22.25
C GLY A 55 0.00 3.16 -22.22
N GLY A 56 1.29 3.27 -22.57
CA GLY A 56 2.21 2.14 -22.74
C GLY A 56 2.23 1.57 -24.15
N ARG A 57 2.96 0.47 -24.33
CA ARG A 57 3.19 -0.15 -25.63
C ARG A 57 2.54 -1.52 -25.73
N SER A 58 1.73 -1.73 -26.77
CA SER A 58 1.00 -2.97 -26.99
C SER A 58 1.92 -4.18 -27.22
N GLY A 59 1.54 -5.36 -26.72
CA GLY A 59 2.23 -6.61 -26.99
C GLY A 59 3.72 -6.66 -26.57
N ASN A 60 4.47 -7.65 -27.09
CA ASN A 60 5.87 -7.92 -26.74
C ASN A 60 6.91 -7.45 -27.79
N SER A 61 6.57 -7.46 -29.08
CA SER A 61 7.46 -7.07 -30.20
C SER A 61 6.70 -6.24 -31.24
N GLY A 62 7.28 -5.15 -31.76
CA GLY A 62 6.63 -4.31 -32.79
C GLY A 62 5.39 -3.53 -32.33
N GLY A 63 5.14 -3.45 -31.02
CA GLY A 63 3.96 -2.82 -30.42
C GLY A 63 3.76 -1.34 -30.73
N THR A 64 2.50 -0.92 -30.73
CA THR A 64 2.08 0.48 -30.90
C THR A 64 1.93 1.13 -29.54
N GLN A 65 2.39 2.38 -29.39
CA GLN A 65 2.07 3.18 -28.21
C GLN A 65 0.56 3.45 -28.12
N MET A 66 0.05 3.52 -26.90
CA MET A 66 -1.35 3.80 -26.60
C MET A 66 -1.50 5.07 -25.76
N ASN A 67 -2.72 5.63 -25.71
CA ASN A 67 -3.12 6.73 -24.80
C ASN A 67 -4.49 6.50 -24.15
N ASP A 68 -4.93 5.24 -24.05
CA ASP A 68 -6.09 4.92 -23.23
C ASP A 68 -5.78 5.10 -21.73
N LEU A 69 -6.81 5.46 -20.97
CA LEU A 69 -6.80 5.53 -19.51
C LEU A 69 -7.79 4.50 -18.97
N TRP A 70 -7.29 3.60 -18.13
CA TRP A 70 -8.07 2.60 -17.43
C TRP A 70 -8.05 2.87 -15.93
N GLU A 71 -9.20 2.68 -15.28
CA GLU A 71 -9.40 2.80 -13.84
C GLU A 71 -9.82 1.43 -13.28
N PHE A 72 -9.26 1.05 -12.14
CA PHE A 72 -9.57 -0.18 -11.42
C PHE A 72 -10.03 0.16 -10.00
N ASP A 73 -11.23 -0.30 -9.64
CA ASP A 73 -11.86 -0.05 -8.33
C ASP A 73 -11.53 -1.11 -7.26
N GLY A 74 -10.66 -2.07 -7.58
CA GLY A 74 -10.37 -3.25 -6.76
C GLY A 74 -11.07 -4.53 -7.22
N VAL A 75 -12.09 -4.40 -8.08
CA VAL A 75 -12.91 -5.50 -8.58
C VAL A 75 -13.05 -5.45 -10.11
N ASN A 76 -13.35 -4.27 -10.65
CA ASN A 76 -13.66 -4.04 -12.05
C ASN A 76 -12.75 -3.00 -12.68
N TRP A 77 -12.46 -3.20 -13.96
CA TRP A 77 -11.82 -2.22 -14.82
C TRP A 77 -12.86 -1.40 -15.57
N THR A 78 -12.66 -0.09 -15.61
CA THR A 78 -13.45 0.86 -16.39
C THR A 78 -12.53 1.63 -17.34
N LEU A 79 -12.89 1.66 -18.63
CA LEU A 79 -12.21 2.50 -19.61
C LEU A 79 -12.68 3.95 -19.45
N LYS A 80 -11.78 4.86 -19.05
CA LYS A 80 -12.08 6.28 -18.84
C LYS A 80 -11.79 7.10 -20.10
N THR A 81 -10.72 6.78 -20.81
CA THR A 81 -10.36 7.44 -22.08
C THR A 81 -10.00 6.37 -23.11
N ALA A 82 -10.67 6.38 -24.26
CA ALA A 82 -10.37 5.45 -25.35
C ALA A 82 -9.06 5.84 -26.06
N ASN A 83 -8.35 4.84 -26.57
CA ASN A 83 -7.16 5.07 -27.38
C ASN A 83 -7.53 5.87 -28.65
N GLY A 84 -6.78 6.94 -28.95
CA GLY A 84 -7.07 7.86 -30.05
C GLY A 84 -8.14 8.91 -29.76
N ALA A 85 -8.61 9.05 -28.51
CA ALA A 85 -9.55 10.11 -28.14
C ALA A 85 -8.97 11.50 -28.44
N VAL A 86 -9.81 12.39 -28.97
CA VAL A 86 -9.45 13.79 -29.22
C VAL A 86 -9.44 14.55 -27.89
N GLY A 87 -8.48 15.47 -27.72
CA GLY A 87 -8.35 16.26 -26.50
C GLY A 87 -7.73 15.49 -25.33
N SER A 88 -7.10 14.34 -25.58
CA SER A 88 -6.31 13.61 -24.59
C SER A 88 -4.81 13.64 -24.96
N PRO A 89 -3.91 13.25 -24.04
CA PRO A 89 -2.49 13.24 -24.33
C PRO A 89 -2.18 12.28 -25.49
N PRO A 90 -1.21 12.60 -26.36
CA PRO A 90 -0.74 11.68 -27.41
C PRO A 90 -0.34 10.30 -26.90
N ALA A 91 -0.48 9.29 -27.77
CA ALA A 91 -0.02 7.92 -27.54
C ALA A 91 1.47 7.88 -27.14
N ARG A 92 1.76 7.28 -25.99
CA ARG A 92 3.11 7.27 -25.40
C ARG A 92 3.37 6.05 -24.52
N ASP A 93 4.63 5.64 -24.45
CA ASP A 93 5.15 4.74 -23.43
C ASP A 93 6.20 5.46 -22.57
N GLN A 94 6.58 4.85 -21.43
CA GLN A 94 7.70 5.31 -20.59
C GLN A 94 7.56 6.74 -20.05
N ALA A 95 6.33 7.26 -20.00
CA ALA A 95 6.00 8.54 -19.38
C ALA A 95 6.03 8.41 -17.85
N ALA A 96 6.27 9.53 -17.18
CA ALA A 96 6.11 9.63 -15.73
C ALA A 96 4.66 9.98 -15.40
N ILE A 97 4.13 9.38 -14.34
CA ILE A 97 2.76 9.61 -13.88
C ILE A 97 2.73 9.79 -12.37
N CYS A 98 1.83 10.64 -11.88
CA CYS A 98 1.62 10.86 -10.46
C CYS A 98 0.15 11.14 -10.19
N TRP A 99 -0.36 10.69 -9.05
CA TRP A 99 -1.60 11.21 -8.50
C TRP A 99 -1.27 12.42 -7.63
N ASP A 100 -1.82 13.57 -7.97
CA ASP A 100 -1.72 14.78 -7.16
C ASP A 100 -2.78 14.71 -6.05
N GLU A 101 -2.37 14.32 -4.84
CA GLU A 101 -3.26 14.20 -3.69
C GLU A 101 -3.84 15.56 -3.25
N GLY A 102 -3.13 16.66 -3.49
CA GLY A 102 -3.62 18.00 -3.14
C GLY A 102 -4.78 18.46 -4.03
N ARG A 103 -4.81 18.02 -5.29
CA ARG A 103 -5.81 18.43 -6.29
C ARG A 103 -6.75 17.31 -6.72
N ASN A 104 -6.50 16.07 -6.29
CA ASN A 104 -7.20 14.85 -6.74
C ASN A 104 -7.19 14.70 -8.26
N LYS A 105 -6.02 14.89 -8.87
CA LYS A 105 -5.84 14.83 -10.33
C LYS A 105 -4.71 13.90 -10.71
N LEU A 106 -4.85 13.24 -11.84
CA LEU A 106 -3.78 12.46 -12.44
C LEU A 106 -2.90 13.37 -13.29
N VAL A 107 -1.58 13.35 -13.09
CA VAL A 107 -0.62 14.15 -13.86
C VAL A 107 0.30 13.23 -14.65
N VAL A 108 0.48 13.53 -15.93
CA VAL A 108 1.36 12.80 -16.87
C VAL A 108 2.42 13.76 -17.41
N PHE A 109 3.67 13.32 -17.44
CA PHE A 109 4.77 14.07 -18.02
C PHE A 109 5.64 13.22 -18.95
N GLY A 110 5.97 13.80 -20.10
CA GLY A 110 6.96 13.26 -21.03
C GLY A 110 6.61 11.88 -21.59
N GLY A 111 7.62 11.04 -21.77
CA GLY A 111 7.52 9.72 -22.40
C GLY A 111 7.96 9.72 -23.86
N ASN A 112 7.71 8.60 -24.54
CA ASN A 112 8.13 8.36 -25.91
C ASN A 112 6.93 8.02 -26.79
N SER A 113 6.71 8.87 -27.78
CA SER A 113 5.61 8.74 -28.75
C SER A 113 6.10 8.18 -30.08
N PRO A 114 5.19 7.84 -31.02
CA PRO A 114 5.59 7.51 -32.39
C PRO A 114 6.38 8.62 -33.10
N SER A 115 6.21 9.88 -32.71
CA SER A 115 6.91 11.05 -33.28
C SER A 115 8.16 11.48 -32.50
N GLY A 116 8.51 10.76 -31.41
CA GLY A 116 9.70 11.03 -30.60
C GLY A 116 9.41 11.33 -29.14
N LEU A 117 10.44 11.78 -28.43
CA LEU A 117 10.36 12.10 -27.00
C LEU A 117 9.48 13.32 -26.75
N LEU A 118 8.63 13.21 -25.74
CA LEU A 118 7.71 14.26 -25.32
C LEU A 118 8.22 14.94 -24.03
N GLY A 119 7.83 16.20 -23.84
CA GLY A 119 8.10 17.01 -22.64
C GLY A 119 6.88 17.85 -22.24
N ASP A 120 5.70 17.44 -22.70
CA ASP A 120 4.42 18.03 -22.34
C ASP A 120 3.97 17.55 -20.96
N THR A 121 3.12 18.37 -20.31
CA THR A 121 2.49 18.04 -19.03
C THR A 121 0.97 18.06 -19.22
N TRP A 122 0.32 16.96 -18.85
CA TRP A 122 -1.12 16.80 -18.92
C TRP A 122 -1.69 16.49 -17.55
N GLU A 123 -2.91 16.96 -17.30
CA GLU A 123 -3.70 16.54 -16.15
C GLU A 123 -5.04 15.95 -16.58
N TRP A 124 -5.54 15.00 -15.80
CA TRP A 124 -6.88 14.44 -15.94
C TRP A 124 -7.66 14.61 -14.64
N ASP A 125 -8.89 15.09 -14.80
CA ASP A 125 -9.83 15.27 -13.69
C ASP A 125 -10.80 14.07 -13.62
N PRO A 126 -10.78 13.28 -12.53
CA PRO A 126 -11.66 12.13 -12.37
C PRO A 126 -13.14 12.47 -12.31
N ASN A 127 -13.50 13.69 -11.89
CA ASN A 127 -14.89 14.10 -11.71
C ASN A 127 -15.58 14.46 -13.03
N THR A 128 -14.82 15.06 -13.95
CA THR A 128 -15.33 15.47 -15.27
C THR A 128 -14.92 14.50 -16.38
N ASN A 129 -13.95 13.62 -16.12
CA ASN A 129 -13.31 12.73 -17.09
C ASN A 129 -12.67 13.50 -18.27
N VAL A 130 -12.10 14.67 -17.99
CA VAL A 130 -11.49 15.56 -19.00
C VAL A 130 -9.99 15.64 -18.80
N TRP A 131 -9.26 15.56 -19.92
CA TRP A 131 -7.83 15.86 -20.00
C TRP A 131 -7.59 17.33 -20.33
N THR A 132 -6.58 17.93 -19.72
CA THR A 132 -6.12 19.29 -20.01
C THR A 132 -4.60 19.29 -20.18
N GLU A 133 -4.11 19.81 -21.30
CA GLU A 133 -2.68 20.10 -21.45
C GLU A 133 -2.37 21.40 -20.72
N LEU A 134 -1.39 21.36 -19.82
CA LEU A 134 -1.06 22.52 -18.99
C LEU A 134 -0.29 23.60 -19.76
N MET A 135 0.36 23.26 -20.88
CA MET A 135 1.14 24.18 -21.71
C MET A 135 2.12 25.06 -20.91
N ILE A 136 2.80 24.46 -19.93
CA ILE A 136 3.75 25.13 -19.05
C ILE A 136 5.20 24.83 -19.43
N PRO A 137 6.13 25.80 -19.36
CA PRO A 137 7.56 25.52 -19.47
C PRO A 137 8.01 24.56 -18.37
N GLY A 138 9.01 23.74 -18.65
CA GLY A 138 9.46 22.74 -17.68
C GLY A 138 10.64 21.91 -18.16
N PRO A 139 10.81 20.70 -17.60
CA PRO A 139 11.92 19.82 -17.95
C PRO A 139 11.94 19.51 -19.45
N SER A 140 13.14 19.26 -19.99
CA SER A 140 13.29 18.81 -21.37
C SER A 140 12.54 17.49 -21.64
N ASN A 141 12.23 17.25 -22.91
CA ASN A 141 11.59 16.01 -23.34
C ASN A 141 12.43 14.77 -23.00
N ARG A 142 11.81 13.78 -22.36
CA ARG A 142 12.50 12.63 -21.77
C ARG A 142 11.56 11.44 -21.57
N GLN A 143 12.16 10.26 -21.48
CA GLN A 143 11.49 9.00 -21.14
C GLN A 143 12.17 8.39 -19.90
N PHE A 144 11.49 7.44 -19.24
CA PHE A 144 12.02 6.72 -18.06
C PHE A 144 12.40 7.62 -16.86
N SER A 145 11.87 8.84 -16.82
CA SER A 145 11.83 9.65 -15.59
C SER A 145 10.82 9.04 -14.62
N SER A 146 10.95 9.34 -13.34
CA SER A 146 10.00 8.92 -12.31
C SER A 146 9.49 10.13 -11.57
N MET A 147 8.23 10.08 -11.15
CA MET A 147 7.50 11.21 -10.58
C MET A 147 6.60 10.73 -9.45
N THR A 148 6.50 11.49 -8.36
CA THR A 148 5.65 11.14 -7.22
C THR A 148 5.28 12.37 -6.38
N TRP A 149 4.24 12.25 -5.56
CA TRP A 149 3.74 13.33 -4.71
C TRP A 149 4.60 13.46 -3.46
N ASN A 150 4.99 14.68 -3.10
CA ASN A 150 5.65 14.95 -1.84
C ASN A 150 4.63 15.48 -0.81
N PRO A 151 4.32 14.70 0.25
CA PRO A 151 3.32 15.06 1.23
C PRO A 151 3.76 16.22 2.13
N ALA A 152 5.07 16.46 2.28
CA ALA A 152 5.58 17.54 3.14
C ALA A 152 5.47 18.93 2.48
N THR A 153 5.77 19.01 1.18
CA THR A 153 5.77 20.28 0.42
C THR A 153 4.53 20.45 -0.45
N GLN A 154 3.71 19.41 -0.58
CA GLN A 154 2.51 19.39 -1.44
C GLN A 154 2.83 19.75 -2.90
N ASP A 155 3.92 19.19 -3.42
CA ASP A 155 4.31 19.30 -4.82
C ASP A 155 4.61 17.92 -5.40
N ILE A 156 4.77 17.87 -6.72
CA ILE A 156 5.15 16.64 -7.41
C ILE A 156 6.64 16.71 -7.73
N ILE A 157 7.42 15.75 -7.22
CA ILE A 157 8.85 15.62 -7.53
C ILE A 157 9.02 14.78 -8.79
N LEU A 158 9.87 15.23 -9.72
CA LEU A 158 10.37 14.47 -10.85
C LEU A 158 11.89 14.38 -10.79
N PHE A 159 12.44 13.19 -11.05
CA PHE A 159 13.89 12.98 -11.08
C PHE A 159 14.35 12.26 -12.35
N GLY A 160 15.46 12.74 -12.92
CA GLY A 160 16.28 12.04 -13.90
C GLY A 160 15.57 11.65 -15.19
N GLY A 161 15.88 10.44 -15.70
CA GLY A 161 15.37 9.90 -16.95
C GLY A 161 16.39 9.92 -18.09
N LEU A 162 15.92 9.73 -19.32
CA LEU A 162 16.74 9.65 -20.53
C LEU A 162 16.24 10.67 -21.57
N ALA A 163 17.10 11.61 -21.95
CA ALA A 163 16.84 12.58 -23.02
C ALA A 163 17.96 12.51 -24.07
N ALA A 164 17.59 12.37 -25.35
CA ALA A 164 18.54 12.29 -26.46
C ALA A 164 19.72 11.30 -26.25
N GLY A 165 19.46 10.17 -25.59
CA GLY A 165 20.48 9.15 -25.27
C GLY A 165 21.34 9.43 -24.03
N VAL A 166 21.15 10.59 -23.38
CA VAL A 166 21.87 11.02 -22.17
C VAL A 166 21.01 10.77 -20.93
N HIS A 167 21.59 10.10 -19.93
CA HIS A 167 20.94 9.90 -18.63
C HIS A 167 21.01 11.19 -17.83
N LEU A 168 19.93 11.54 -17.15
CA LEU A 168 19.78 12.77 -16.40
C LEU A 168 19.74 12.50 -14.89
N ASN A 169 20.04 13.51 -14.09
CA ASN A 169 19.93 13.51 -12.62
C ASN A 169 19.39 14.85 -12.08
N ASP A 170 18.72 15.63 -12.93
CA ASP A 170 18.05 16.84 -12.51
C ASP A 170 16.82 16.51 -11.64
N THR A 171 16.55 17.40 -10.68
CA THR A 171 15.39 17.33 -9.78
C THR A 171 14.47 18.49 -10.12
N TRP A 172 13.19 18.19 -10.34
CA TRP A 172 12.16 19.16 -10.69
C TRP A 172 10.96 19.02 -9.77
N ARG A 173 10.28 20.13 -9.51
CA ARG A 173 9.04 20.17 -8.73
C ARG A 173 7.94 20.86 -9.50
N LEU A 174 6.79 20.22 -9.63
CA LEU A 174 5.57 20.87 -10.08
C LEU A 174 4.83 21.38 -8.85
N VAL A 175 4.90 22.69 -8.61
CA VAL A 175 4.33 23.33 -7.42
C VAL A 175 2.85 23.69 -7.61
N SER A 176 2.16 24.06 -6.53
CA SER A 176 0.70 24.33 -6.50
C SER A 176 0.20 25.35 -7.52
N GLY A 177 1.06 26.25 -8.02
CA GLY A 177 0.77 27.17 -9.11
C GLY A 177 0.81 26.56 -10.52
N LEU A 178 0.98 25.23 -10.65
CA LEU A 178 1.24 24.52 -11.91
C LEU A 178 2.50 25.05 -12.62
N VAL A 179 3.58 25.25 -11.87
CA VAL A 179 4.85 25.72 -12.41
C VAL A 179 5.93 24.69 -12.12
N TRP A 180 6.69 24.32 -13.15
CA TRP A 180 7.89 23.52 -12.98
C TRP A 180 9.03 24.39 -12.45
N VAL A 181 9.61 23.99 -11.33
CA VAL A 181 10.79 24.60 -10.71
C VAL A 181 11.90 23.56 -10.68
N GLN A 182 13.07 23.89 -11.22
CA GLN A 182 14.25 23.03 -11.10
C GLN A 182 14.96 23.32 -9.78
N ASP A 183 15.22 22.29 -9.00
CA ASP A 183 16.07 22.40 -7.82
C ASP A 183 17.51 22.00 -8.14
N PHE A 184 18.44 22.58 -7.37
CA PHE A 184 19.88 22.32 -7.45
C PHE A 184 20.39 21.83 -6.09
N PRO A 185 20.00 20.62 -5.66
CA PRO A 185 20.41 20.08 -4.38
C PRO A 185 21.93 19.86 -4.32
N ALA A 186 22.51 19.97 -3.12
CA ALA A 186 23.95 19.81 -2.92
C ALA A 186 24.38 18.35 -3.12
N ASN A 187 23.52 17.42 -2.70
CA ASN A 187 23.67 15.99 -2.90
C ASN A 187 22.69 15.55 -3.99
N VAL A 188 23.20 14.85 -4.99
CA VAL A 188 22.40 14.43 -6.15
C VAL A 188 22.71 12.96 -6.44
N PRO A 189 21.70 12.08 -6.55
CA PRO A 189 21.90 10.73 -7.08
C PRO A 189 22.53 10.80 -8.47
N SER A 190 23.30 9.78 -8.85
CA SER A 190 23.94 9.75 -10.17
C SER A 190 22.93 9.75 -11.32
N THR A 191 23.38 10.11 -12.53
CA THR A 191 22.56 10.10 -13.75
C THR A 191 21.96 8.73 -13.99
N ARG A 192 20.63 8.67 -14.08
CA ARG A 192 19.92 7.39 -14.16
C ARG A 192 18.56 7.44 -14.82
N ARG A 193 18.11 6.27 -15.25
CA ARG A 193 16.76 6.02 -15.78
C ARG A 193 16.19 4.75 -15.18
N GLN A 194 14.87 4.53 -15.30
CA GLN A 194 14.20 3.33 -14.76
C GLN A 194 14.41 3.14 -13.25
N HIS A 195 14.77 4.21 -12.53
CA HIS A 195 14.69 4.30 -11.08
C HIS A 195 13.23 4.51 -10.67
N HIS A 196 12.96 4.40 -9.38
CA HIS A 196 11.62 4.56 -8.84
C HIS A 196 11.60 5.66 -7.78
N LEU A 197 10.66 6.59 -7.91
CA LEU A 197 10.25 7.49 -6.84
C LEU A 197 8.98 6.94 -6.18
N VAL A 198 8.99 6.86 -4.85
CA VAL A 198 7.82 6.46 -4.06
C VAL A 198 7.64 7.40 -2.87
N THR A 199 6.41 7.82 -2.62
CA THR A 199 6.05 8.59 -1.44
C THR A 199 6.02 7.72 -0.19
N ARG A 200 6.51 8.23 0.94
CA ARG A 200 6.32 7.64 2.26
C ARG A 200 5.57 8.62 3.17
N PRO A 201 4.23 8.60 3.18
CA PRO A 201 3.41 9.60 3.86
C PRO A 201 3.72 9.78 5.35
N GLU A 202 3.93 8.68 6.07
CA GLU A 202 4.22 8.65 7.50
C GLU A 202 5.63 9.15 7.85
N PHE A 203 6.57 9.09 6.89
CA PHE A 203 7.92 9.63 7.03
C PHE A 203 7.99 11.09 6.52
N GLY A 204 6.95 11.54 5.80
CA GLY A 204 6.88 12.88 5.23
C GLY A 204 7.89 13.10 4.10
N ASP A 205 8.30 12.06 3.39
CA ASP A 205 9.34 12.17 2.36
C ASP A 205 9.06 11.37 1.08
N VAL A 206 9.96 11.53 0.11
CA VAL A 206 9.97 10.79 -1.16
C VAL A 206 11.26 9.98 -1.21
N VAL A 207 11.17 8.70 -1.59
CA VAL A 207 12.33 7.84 -1.74
C VAL A 207 12.62 7.55 -3.20
N LEU A 208 13.89 7.69 -3.58
CA LEU A 208 14.44 7.14 -4.81
C LEU A 208 15.07 5.77 -4.53
N CYS A 209 14.72 4.78 -5.36
CA CYS A 209 15.35 3.46 -5.35
C CYS A 209 15.93 3.11 -6.72
N GLY A 210 17.21 2.73 -6.72
CA GLY A 210 17.89 2.04 -7.80
C GLY A 210 17.91 2.76 -9.16
N GLY A 211 17.84 2.00 -10.24
CA GLY A 211 17.83 2.48 -11.64
C GLY A 211 19.11 2.18 -12.41
N GLN A 212 19.07 2.42 -13.72
CA GLN A 212 20.21 2.24 -14.62
C GLN A 212 21.12 3.46 -14.60
N ASP A 213 22.38 3.29 -14.23
CA ASP A 213 23.40 4.33 -14.23
C ASP A 213 24.39 4.10 -15.38
N ALA A 214 24.42 5.03 -16.33
CA ALA A 214 25.24 4.91 -17.53
C ALA A 214 26.75 4.88 -17.26
N SER A 215 27.19 5.44 -16.13
CA SER A 215 28.60 5.52 -15.72
C SER A 215 29.16 4.18 -15.22
N LEU A 216 28.30 3.23 -14.89
CA LEU A 216 28.71 1.91 -14.44
C LEU A 216 29.20 1.00 -15.59
N PRO A 217 30.15 0.08 -15.33
CA PRO A 217 30.63 -0.86 -16.33
C PRO A 217 29.52 -1.85 -16.75
N ALA A 218 29.53 -2.23 -18.03
CA ALA A 218 28.67 -3.29 -18.54
C ALA A 218 29.10 -4.67 -17.98
N PRO A 219 28.19 -5.68 -17.91
CA PRO A 219 26.81 -5.68 -18.38
C PRO A 219 25.79 -5.11 -17.38
N ALA A 220 26.16 -4.97 -16.10
CA ALA A 220 25.27 -4.59 -15.01
C ALA A 220 25.40 -3.10 -14.66
N LYS A 221 24.72 -2.26 -15.45
CA LYS A 221 24.67 -0.80 -15.24
C LYS A 221 23.64 -0.38 -14.17
N TRP A 222 23.54 -1.07 -13.04
CA TRP A 222 22.41 -0.93 -12.10
C TRP A 222 22.84 -0.49 -10.71
N ARG A 223 22.05 0.41 -10.11
CA ARG A 223 22.17 0.83 -8.72
C ARG A 223 21.09 0.19 -7.86
N ILE A 224 21.41 -0.07 -6.59
CA ILE A 224 20.52 -0.52 -5.49
C ILE A 224 20.42 0.53 -4.36
N ASP A 225 21.06 1.67 -4.55
CA ASP A 225 21.09 2.74 -3.56
C ASP A 225 19.67 3.29 -3.31
N VAL A 226 19.49 3.78 -2.09
CA VAL A 226 18.23 4.35 -1.62
C VAL A 226 18.52 5.76 -1.14
N PHE A 227 17.79 6.74 -1.68
CA PHE A 227 17.88 8.13 -1.23
C PHE A 227 16.52 8.60 -0.76
N SER A 228 16.46 9.41 0.30
CA SER A 228 15.27 10.20 0.62
C SER A 228 15.45 11.65 0.18
N TRP A 229 14.37 12.23 -0.33
CA TRP A 229 14.23 13.66 -0.57
C TRP A 229 13.52 14.30 0.63
N ASN A 230 14.23 15.17 1.35
CA ASN A 230 13.72 15.81 2.56
C ASN A 230 12.99 17.15 2.31
N GLY A 231 12.70 17.48 1.04
CA GLY A 231 12.14 18.77 0.63
C GLY A 231 13.17 19.78 0.11
N ALA A 232 14.47 19.54 0.30
CA ALA A 232 15.54 20.43 -0.17
C ALA A 232 16.77 19.71 -0.74
N ASP A 233 17.10 18.53 -0.23
CA ASP A 233 18.30 17.79 -0.62
C ASP A 233 18.04 16.28 -0.66
N TRP A 234 18.86 15.55 -1.44
CA TRP A 234 18.85 14.09 -1.44
C TRP A 234 19.78 13.54 -0.37
N VAL A 235 19.24 12.73 0.54
CA VAL A 235 19.98 12.09 1.62
C VAL A 235 20.12 10.61 1.30
N LEU A 236 21.36 10.12 1.19
CA LEU A 236 21.60 8.68 1.04
C LEU A 236 21.17 7.95 2.31
N ILE A 237 20.33 6.93 2.15
CA ILE A 237 19.95 6.02 3.23
C ILE A 237 20.92 4.83 3.20
N PRO A 238 21.78 4.65 4.22
CA PRO A 238 22.68 3.50 4.27
C PRO A 238 21.89 2.20 4.39
N THR A 239 22.16 1.24 3.49
CA THR A 239 21.56 -0.09 3.49
C THR A 239 22.56 -1.11 4.03
N THR A 240 22.12 -2.06 4.87
CA THR A 240 22.98 -3.14 5.41
C THR A 240 22.97 -4.40 4.55
N THR A 241 21.95 -4.57 3.71
CA THR A 241 21.79 -5.68 2.75
C THR A 241 21.49 -5.14 1.36
N ASN A 242 21.48 -6.01 0.34
CA ASN A 242 21.26 -5.63 -1.06
C ASN A 242 19.96 -6.26 -1.60
N ALA A 243 19.23 -5.52 -2.43
CA ALA A 243 18.13 -6.07 -3.21
C ALA A 243 18.62 -7.09 -4.25
N VAL A 244 17.74 -8.01 -4.65
CA VAL A 244 18.03 -9.06 -5.66
C VAL A 244 17.32 -8.78 -6.99
N ALA A 245 16.20 -8.04 -6.95
CA ALA A 245 15.38 -7.68 -8.10
C ALA A 245 15.29 -6.15 -8.25
N LEU A 246 15.57 -5.58 -9.43
CA LEU A 246 15.63 -4.11 -9.55
C LEU A 246 15.17 -3.49 -10.86
N VAL A 247 15.15 -4.21 -11.99
CA VAL A 247 15.18 -3.51 -13.27
C VAL A 247 13.90 -3.69 -14.07
N ALA A 248 13.44 -2.57 -14.63
CA ALA A 248 12.27 -2.49 -15.51
C ALA A 248 10.91 -2.80 -14.87
N ASN A 249 10.77 -2.62 -13.55
CA ASN A 249 9.47 -2.68 -12.86
C ASN A 249 9.06 -1.32 -12.31
N GLN A 250 8.05 -1.31 -11.44
CA GLN A 250 7.67 -0.19 -10.61
C GLN A 250 7.86 -0.56 -9.13
N ALA A 251 8.49 0.32 -8.35
CA ALA A 251 8.46 0.22 -6.90
C ALA A 251 7.11 0.68 -6.36
N VAL A 252 6.63 -0.02 -5.34
CA VAL A 252 5.38 0.31 -4.67
C VAL A 252 5.62 0.49 -3.19
N TYR A 253 5.10 1.56 -2.62
CA TYR A 253 5.11 1.73 -1.18
C TYR A 253 3.86 1.13 -0.55
N ASP A 254 4.05 0.23 0.41
CA ASP A 254 3.00 -0.29 1.29
C ASP A 254 3.06 0.47 2.62
N PRO A 255 2.18 1.47 2.86
CA PRO A 255 2.16 2.26 4.08
C PRO A 255 1.64 1.50 5.31
N PHE A 256 0.99 0.35 5.14
CA PHE A 256 0.55 -0.46 6.29
C PHE A 256 1.71 -1.24 6.89
N ARG A 257 2.60 -1.73 6.02
CA ARG A 257 3.82 -2.46 6.39
C ARG A 257 5.07 -1.57 6.44
N GLN A 258 4.98 -0.35 5.92
CA GLN A 258 6.10 0.60 5.81
C GLN A 258 7.25 -0.02 5.00
N ARG A 259 6.90 -0.59 3.83
CA ARG A 259 7.82 -1.31 2.94
C ARG A 259 7.79 -0.72 1.55
N ILE A 260 8.96 -0.61 0.92
CA ILE A 260 9.05 -0.44 -0.53
C ILE A 260 9.18 -1.82 -1.13
N VAL A 261 8.21 -2.22 -1.96
CA VAL A 261 8.15 -3.54 -2.59
C VAL A 261 8.59 -3.43 -4.04
N LEU A 262 9.59 -4.22 -4.41
CA LEU A 262 10.11 -4.42 -5.75
C LEU A 262 9.90 -5.88 -6.15
N ALA A 263 8.92 -6.17 -6.99
CA ALA A 263 8.72 -7.53 -7.50
C ALA A 263 9.23 -7.67 -8.94
N GLY A 264 9.57 -8.88 -9.37
CA GLY A 264 9.80 -9.16 -10.80
C GLY A 264 11.01 -8.44 -11.43
N GLY A 265 10.97 -8.23 -12.74
CA GLY A 265 12.02 -7.53 -13.51
C GLY A 265 13.22 -8.39 -13.79
N ASN A 266 14.23 -7.82 -14.46
CA ASN A 266 15.46 -8.58 -14.71
C ASN A 266 16.35 -8.57 -13.46
N ALA A 267 17.08 -9.66 -13.28
CA ALA A 267 18.07 -9.76 -12.22
C ALA A 267 19.21 -8.77 -12.47
N ILE A 268 19.81 -8.27 -11.39
CA ILE A 268 20.95 -7.33 -11.42
C ILE A 268 22.13 -7.91 -12.22
N SER A 269 22.29 -9.24 -12.21
CA SER A 269 23.31 -9.99 -12.98
C SER A 269 23.10 -9.96 -14.51
N GLY A 270 22.03 -9.33 -15.00
CA GLY A 270 21.68 -9.27 -16.43
C GLY A 270 20.94 -10.52 -16.94
N ALA A 271 20.48 -11.39 -16.04
CA ALA A 271 19.76 -12.62 -16.38
C ALA A 271 18.24 -12.41 -16.56
N SER A 272 17.57 -13.47 -17.01
CA SER A 272 16.13 -13.61 -17.21
C SER A 272 15.27 -13.03 -16.07
N PRO A 273 13.99 -12.69 -16.35
CA PRO A 273 13.11 -12.11 -15.35
C PRO A 273 12.97 -13.03 -14.12
N THR A 274 12.98 -12.44 -12.93
CA THR A 274 12.92 -13.18 -11.66
C THR A 274 11.50 -13.23 -11.11
N GLY A 275 11.13 -14.33 -10.44
CA GLY A 275 9.93 -14.40 -9.60
C GLY A 275 10.14 -13.85 -8.18
N GLN A 276 11.34 -13.37 -7.85
CA GLN A 276 11.67 -12.85 -6.53
C GLN A 276 11.08 -11.46 -6.29
N VAL A 277 10.85 -11.16 -5.01
CA VAL A 277 10.40 -9.86 -4.51
C VAL A 277 11.44 -9.36 -3.51
N SER A 278 11.93 -8.14 -3.70
CA SER A 278 12.76 -7.43 -2.73
C SER A 278 11.90 -6.40 -2.01
N GLU A 279 11.88 -6.45 -0.68
CA GLU A 279 11.20 -5.47 0.17
C GLU A 279 12.24 -4.69 0.95
N PHE A 280 12.19 -3.36 0.87
CA PHE A 280 12.99 -2.48 1.71
C PHE A 280 12.17 -2.09 2.94
N ASP A 281 12.64 -2.49 4.11
CA ASP A 281 12.08 -2.10 5.40
C ASP A 281 12.46 -0.64 5.71
N SER A 282 11.47 0.26 5.71
CA SER A 282 11.71 1.69 5.94
C SER A 282 12.05 2.04 7.39
N LEU A 283 11.87 1.12 8.34
CA LEU A 283 12.22 1.31 9.75
C LEU A 283 13.65 0.87 10.04
N THR A 284 14.08 -0.24 9.45
CA THR A 284 15.40 -0.83 9.71
C THR A 284 16.43 -0.52 8.62
N ASN A 285 15.98 -0.03 7.46
CA ASN A 285 16.79 0.19 6.25
C ASN A 285 17.42 -1.09 5.69
N GLU A 286 16.75 -2.23 5.88
CA GLU A 286 17.19 -3.53 5.38
C GLU A 286 16.37 -3.99 4.18
N TRP A 287 17.05 -4.61 3.22
CA TRP A 287 16.42 -5.36 2.14
C TRP A 287 16.14 -6.80 2.57
N ILE A 288 14.91 -7.24 2.36
CA ILE A 288 14.43 -8.60 2.57
C ILE A 288 14.06 -9.18 1.21
N THR A 289 14.50 -10.40 0.91
CA THR A 289 14.12 -11.10 -0.33
C THR A 289 13.10 -12.19 -0.05
N ARG A 290 12.03 -12.23 -0.85
CA ARG A 290 10.93 -13.20 -0.79
C ARG A 290 10.73 -13.86 -2.15
N GLY A 291 10.02 -15.00 -2.17
CA GLY A 291 9.73 -15.76 -3.37
C GLY A 291 10.67 -16.95 -3.57
N PRO A 292 10.73 -17.53 -4.79
CA PRO A 292 11.48 -18.76 -5.03
C PRO A 292 12.99 -18.59 -4.79
N ALA A 293 13.62 -19.67 -4.31
CA ALA A 293 15.02 -19.65 -3.88
C ALA A 293 16.04 -19.37 -5.01
N SER A 294 15.67 -19.60 -6.28
CA SER A 294 16.56 -19.40 -7.43
C SER A 294 16.20 -18.16 -8.26
N PRO A 295 17.15 -17.24 -8.52
CA PRO A 295 16.98 -16.14 -9.46
C PRO A 295 16.68 -16.67 -10.88
N GLY A 296 15.43 -16.51 -11.33
CA GLY A 296 14.96 -16.98 -12.64
C GLY A 296 13.87 -18.05 -12.60
N ALA A 297 13.53 -18.58 -11.41
CA ALA A 297 12.32 -19.37 -11.27
C ALA A 297 11.08 -18.47 -11.45
N PRO A 298 10.05 -18.90 -12.22
CA PRO A 298 8.80 -18.17 -12.36
C PRO A 298 8.06 -18.08 -11.03
N ASP A 299 7.37 -16.97 -10.80
CA ASP A 299 6.31 -16.94 -9.81
C ASP A 299 5.16 -17.87 -10.26
N PRO A 300 4.59 -18.72 -9.39
CA PRO A 300 3.56 -19.69 -9.78
C PRO A 300 2.24 -19.06 -10.26
N VAL A 301 1.96 -17.81 -9.90
CA VAL A 301 0.73 -17.09 -10.26
C VAL A 301 0.98 -16.10 -11.38
N VAL A 302 2.08 -15.36 -11.29
CA VAL A 302 2.37 -14.24 -12.19
C VAL A 302 3.33 -14.63 -13.32
N GLY A 303 4.02 -15.76 -13.21
CA GLY A 303 5.08 -16.17 -14.15
C GLY A 303 6.31 -15.25 -14.06
N THR A 304 7.10 -15.24 -15.13
CA THR A 304 8.33 -14.43 -15.26
C THR A 304 8.06 -13.10 -15.96
N ILE A 305 7.33 -12.18 -15.32
CA ILE A 305 7.02 -10.88 -15.94
C ILE A 305 8.12 -9.85 -15.64
N SER A 306 8.68 -9.26 -16.70
CA SER A 306 9.83 -8.36 -16.64
C SER A 306 9.51 -6.87 -16.62
N ARG A 307 8.34 -6.49 -17.15
CA ARG A 307 7.92 -5.09 -17.32
C ARG A 307 6.45 -4.98 -17.07
N TYR A 308 6.09 -4.56 -15.87
CA TYR A 308 4.72 -4.43 -15.41
C TYR A 308 4.61 -3.21 -14.52
N PHE A 309 3.37 -2.88 -14.15
CA PHE A 309 3.08 -1.74 -13.29
C PHE A 309 2.28 -2.19 -12.11
N ALA A 310 2.52 -1.51 -11.01
CA ALA A 310 1.89 -1.84 -9.76
C ALA A 310 1.70 -0.58 -8.94
N ALA A 311 0.64 -0.58 -8.14
CA ALA A 311 0.43 0.44 -7.15
C ALA A 311 -0.24 -0.17 -5.93
N PHE A 312 -0.04 0.46 -4.79
CA PHE A 312 -0.76 0.15 -3.58
C PHE A 312 -2.04 0.98 -3.57
N VAL A 313 -3.20 0.34 -3.38
CA VAL A 313 -4.47 1.06 -3.21
C VAL A 313 -4.80 1.10 -1.72
N PRO A 314 -4.69 2.26 -1.05
CA PRO A 314 -4.80 2.37 0.40
C PRO A 314 -6.09 1.85 1.00
N SER A 315 -7.24 2.15 0.40
CA SER A 315 -8.54 1.68 0.90
C SER A 315 -8.66 0.15 0.87
N LEU A 316 -7.98 -0.51 -0.06
CA LEU A 316 -8.01 -1.97 -0.24
C LEU A 316 -6.89 -2.66 0.53
N GLY A 317 -5.85 -1.91 0.90
CA GLY A 317 -4.67 -2.44 1.56
C GLY A 317 -3.90 -3.45 0.73
N LYS A 318 -3.90 -3.31 -0.59
CA LYS A 318 -3.28 -4.30 -1.46
C LYS A 318 -2.41 -3.64 -2.50
N ILE A 319 -1.33 -4.32 -2.87
CA ILE A 319 -0.56 -4.01 -4.06
C ILE A 319 -1.23 -4.72 -5.23
N PHE A 320 -1.62 -3.97 -6.25
CA PHE A 320 -2.09 -4.54 -7.50
C PHE A 320 -0.99 -4.46 -8.54
N LYS A 321 -0.81 -5.53 -9.30
CA LYS A 321 0.06 -5.63 -10.46
C LYS A 321 -0.77 -5.96 -11.68
N VAL A 322 -0.48 -5.26 -12.77
CA VAL A 322 -1.28 -5.37 -13.98
C VAL A 322 -0.38 -5.48 -15.20
N SER A 323 -0.78 -6.41 -16.07
CA SER A 323 -0.15 -6.60 -17.38
C SER A 323 1.34 -7.02 -17.31
N GLY A 324 1.98 -7.01 -18.48
CA GLY A 324 3.41 -7.03 -18.61
C GLY A 324 3.98 -8.03 -19.61
N GLN A 325 5.30 -7.95 -19.77
CA GLN A 325 6.07 -8.76 -20.73
C GLN A 325 6.57 -10.08 -20.10
N THR A 326 6.24 -11.21 -20.72
CA THR A 326 6.84 -12.53 -20.41
C THR A 326 8.15 -12.76 -21.19
N PRO A 327 9.05 -13.65 -20.75
CA PRO A 327 10.37 -13.82 -21.37
C PRO A 327 10.32 -14.68 -22.63
N SER A 328 9.30 -15.53 -22.80
CA SER A 328 9.21 -16.46 -23.93
C SER A 328 8.86 -15.79 -25.26
N SER A 329 8.46 -14.51 -25.27
CA SER A 329 8.09 -13.76 -26.49
C SER A 329 7.00 -14.41 -27.37
N THR A 330 6.31 -15.46 -26.90
CA THR A 330 5.27 -16.22 -27.62
C THR A 330 3.91 -15.50 -27.62
N GLY A 331 3.91 -14.21 -27.90
CA GLY A 331 2.78 -13.27 -27.85
C GLY A 331 1.37 -13.87 -27.98
N ALA A 332 0.59 -13.71 -26.90
CA ALA A 332 -0.87 -13.73 -26.76
C ALA A 332 -1.22 -14.30 -25.37
N GLY A 333 -1.07 -13.49 -24.31
CA GLY A 333 -1.54 -13.83 -22.97
C GLY A 333 -2.60 -12.83 -22.50
N PRO A 334 -3.56 -13.23 -21.64
CA PRO A 334 -4.53 -12.30 -21.07
C PRO A 334 -3.82 -11.25 -20.20
N THR A 335 -4.39 -10.05 -20.09
CA THR A 335 -4.00 -9.11 -19.05
C THR A 335 -4.35 -9.73 -17.71
N ILE A 336 -3.34 -10.10 -16.95
CA ILE A 336 -3.53 -10.55 -15.58
C ILE A 336 -3.50 -9.34 -14.65
N THR A 337 -4.51 -9.26 -13.80
CA THR A 337 -4.51 -8.41 -12.61
C THR A 337 -4.22 -9.31 -11.43
N CYS A 338 -3.07 -9.11 -10.81
CA CYS A 338 -2.62 -9.87 -9.66
C CYS A 338 -2.61 -8.94 -8.46
N GLU A 339 -3.02 -9.45 -7.31
CA GLU A 339 -2.79 -8.77 -6.04
C GLU A 339 -1.62 -9.43 -5.33
N TYR A 340 -0.76 -8.62 -4.72
CA TYR A 340 0.31 -9.07 -3.84
C TYR A 340 -0.02 -8.72 -2.41
N GLN A 341 0.13 -9.72 -1.56
CA GLN A 341 0.03 -9.56 -0.13
C GLN A 341 1.10 -10.44 0.52
N SER A 342 2.04 -9.82 1.24
CA SER A 342 3.21 -10.54 1.76
C SER A 342 2.92 -11.38 3.01
N SER A 343 1.83 -11.04 3.71
CA SER A 343 1.28 -11.62 4.94
C SER A 343 -0.18 -11.12 5.06
N PRO A 344 -1.07 -11.78 5.80
CA PRO A 344 -2.32 -11.14 6.19
C PRO A 344 -2.03 -9.79 6.87
N ILE A 345 -2.62 -8.71 6.36
CA ILE A 345 -2.48 -7.40 6.98
C ILE A 345 -3.24 -7.48 8.30
N ALA A 346 -2.64 -6.96 9.36
CA ALA A 346 -3.32 -6.85 10.64
C ALA A 346 -4.66 -6.12 10.43
N GLU A 347 -5.75 -6.78 10.76
CA GLU A 347 -7.11 -6.33 10.42
C GLU A 347 -7.93 -6.16 11.68
N THR A 348 -8.83 -5.17 11.67
CA THR A 348 -9.85 -5.03 12.68
C THR A 348 -11.22 -4.90 12.03
N THR A 349 -12.14 -5.78 12.41
CA THR A 349 -13.52 -5.77 11.93
C THR A 349 -14.47 -5.56 13.11
N VAL A 350 -15.44 -4.67 12.98
CA VAL A 350 -16.49 -4.49 13.98
C VAL A 350 -17.50 -5.64 13.88
N ILE A 351 -17.87 -6.23 15.02
CA ILE A 351 -18.89 -7.27 15.12
C ILE A 351 -20.01 -6.81 16.03
N GLY A 352 -21.24 -7.00 15.56
CA GLY A 352 -22.45 -6.69 16.32
C GLY A 352 -22.59 -5.20 16.64
N SER A 353 -23.43 -4.91 17.62
CA SER A 353 -23.63 -3.56 18.14
C SER A 353 -23.51 -3.59 19.66
N GLY A 354 -23.11 -2.46 20.23
CA GLY A 354 -23.23 -2.25 21.66
C GLY A 354 -24.68 -1.94 22.05
N CYS A 355 -24.94 -1.97 23.35
CA CYS A 355 -26.22 -1.58 23.91
C CYS A 355 -26.05 -0.39 24.85
N SER A 356 -27.16 0.29 25.13
CA SER A 356 -27.16 1.41 26.08
C SER A 356 -27.03 0.94 27.52
N GLY A 357 -26.21 1.63 28.30
CA GLY A 357 -26.25 1.56 29.76
C GLY A 357 -27.52 2.22 30.34
N LEU A 358 -27.72 2.10 31.66
CA LEU A 358 -28.84 2.77 32.35
C LEU A 358 -28.63 4.29 32.42
N SER A 359 -27.40 4.71 32.69
CA SER A 359 -27.01 6.12 32.86
C SER A 359 -26.00 6.61 31.80
N GLY A 360 -25.59 5.72 30.90
CA GLY A 360 -24.70 5.99 29.77
C GLY A 360 -25.42 5.99 28.42
N GLY A 361 -24.64 6.14 27.36
CA GLY A 361 -25.10 5.95 25.98
C GLY A 361 -24.91 4.51 25.51
N VAL A 362 -24.95 4.31 24.19
CA VAL A 362 -24.57 3.03 23.57
C VAL A 362 -23.07 2.83 23.76
N VAL A 363 -22.69 1.78 24.51
CA VAL A 363 -21.28 1.48 24.73
C VAL A 363 -20.66 1.07 23.39
N THR A 364 -19.65 1.79 22.93
CA THR A 364 -19.05 1.59 21.61
C THR A 364 -17.55 1.43 21.73
N LEU A 365 -17.00 0.38 21.14
CA LEU A 365 -15.57 0.09 21.10
C LEU A 365 -15.04 0.34 19.68
N THR A 366 -14.05 1.23 19.56
CA THR A 366 -13.48 1.68 18.29
C THR A 366 -11.98 1.43 18.28
N ALA A 367 -11.47 0.82 17.21
CA ALA A 367 -10.03 0.59 17.03
C ALA A 367 -9.32 1.89 16.65
N ASN A 368 -8.18 2.17 17.29
CA ASN A 368 -7.36 3.35 17.00
C ASN A 368 -6.17 3.03 16.09
N ASN A 369 -5.75 1.77 16.05
CA ASN A 369 -4.68 1.28 15.18
C ASN A 369 -4.94 -0.18 14.76
N ARG A 370 -4.02 -0.76 13.97
CA ARG A 370 -4.08 -2.16 13.54
C ARG A 370 -3.34 -3.06 14.56
N PRO A 371 -3.76 -4.33 14.72
CA PRO A 371 -3.20 -5.24 15.72
C PRO A 371 -1.90 -5.90 15.24
N TRP A 372 -0.83 -5.11 15.12
CA TRP A 372 0.49 -5.60 14.70
C TRP A 372 1.19 -6.39 15.81
N LEU A 373 1.87 -7.47 15.44
CA LEU A 373 2.74 -8.20 16.35
C LEU A 373 3.88 -7.31 16.86
N GLY A 374 4.12 -7.36 18.17
CA GLY A 374 5.16 -6.57 18.84
C GLY A 374 4.73 -5.14 19.21
N GLU A 375 3.52 -4.72 18.82
CA GLU A 375 3.00 -3.38 19.11
C GLU A 375 1.85 -3.41 20.12
N THR A 376 1.50 -2.23 20.64
CA THR A 376 0.29 -2.06 21.46
C THR A 376 -0.88 -1.74 20.55
N PHE A 377 -1.85 -2.66 20.47
CA PHE A 377 -3.15 -2.35 19.92
C PHE A 377 -3.91 -1.42 20.87
N SER A 378 -4.45 -0.33 20.35
CA SER A 378 -5.16 0.69 21.12
C SER A 378 -6.59 0.80 20.61
N SER A 379 -7.53 0.96 21.53
CA SER A 379 -8.94 1.14 21.20
C SER A 379 -9.62 2.03 22.23
N THR A 380 -10.53 2.87 21.76
CA THR A 380 -11.31 3.78 22.60
C THR A 380 -12.70 3.21 22.83
N VAL A 381 -13.15 3.28 24.07
CA VAL A 381 -14.51 2.98 24.49
C VAL A 381 -15.25 4.28 24.74
N SER A 382 -16.45 4.40 24.20
CA SER A 382 -17.33 5.55 24.41
C SER A 382 -18.73 5.12 24.83
N GLY A 383 -19.55 6.09 25.28
CA GLY A 383 -20.91 5.84 25.73
C GLY A 383 -21.00 5.24 27.13
N LEU A 384 -19.89 5.20 27.88
CA LEU A 384 -19.89 4.66 29.24
C LEU A 384 -20.64 5.60 30.20
N ALA A 385 -21.16 5.04 31.30
CA ALA A 385 -21.68 5.82 32.41
C ALA A 385 -20.58 6.72 32.99
N SER A 386 -20.93 7.96 33.34
CA SER A 386 -19.98 8.97 33.80
C SER A 386 -19.51 8.78 35.24
N SER A 387 -20.22 7.98 36.04
CA SER A 387 -19.90 7.67 37.43
C SER A 387 -20.49 6.33 37.85
N GLY A 388 -20.03 5.78 38.97
CA GLY A 388 -20.60 4.56 39.55
C GLY A 388 -20.49 3.33 38.65
N THR A 389 -19.45 3.27 37.79
CA THR A 389 -19.28 2.15 36.86
C THR A 389 -17.91 1.48 37.01
N ILE A 390 -17.91 0.16 36.85
CA ILE A 390 -16.70 -0.64 36.61
C ILE A 390 -16.71 -1.02 35.14
N VAL A 391 -15.60 -0.73 34.45
CA VAL A 391 -15.44 -1.06 33.04
C VAL A 391 -14.41 -2.18 32.94
N VAL A 392 -14.79 -3.24 32.25
CA VAL A 392 -13.94 -4.42 32.08
C VAL A 392 -13.77 -4.68 30.59
N GLY A 393 -12.54 -4.55 30.10
CA GLY A 393 -12.15 -5.06 28.80
C GLY A 393 -12.09 -6.58 28.88
N THR A 394 -12.64 -7.24 27.88
CA THR A 394 -12.66 -8.69 27.74
C THR A 394 -11.96 -9.07 26.43
N ALA A 395 -11.26 -10.19 26.45
CA ALA A 395 -10.68 -10.77 25.26
C ALA A 395 -11.03 -12.25 25.17
N GLY A 396 -11.27 -12.74 23.96
CA GLY A 396 -11.44 -14.18 23.71
C GLY A 396 -11.16 -14.59 22.28
N PHE A 397 -11.32 -15.88 21.99
CA PHE A 397 -10.93 -16.48 20.71
C PHE A 397 -12.10 -17.00 19.88
N ILE A 398 -13.28 -17.12 20.47
CA ILE A 398 -14.45 -17.70 19.82
C ILE A 398 -15.54 -16.63 19.70
N PRO A 399 -16.04 -16.34 18.49
CA PRO A 399 -17.19 -15.46 18.33
C PRO A 399 -18.45 -16.15 18.87
N LEU A 400 -19.28 -15.40 19.58
CA LEU A 400 -20.55 -15.85 20.15
C LEU A 400 -21.62 -14.78 19.94
N MET A 401 -22.87 -15.11 20.25
CA MET A 401 -23.95 -14.13 20.29
C MET A 401 -24.94 -14.56 21.38
N THR A 402 -24.53 -14.39 22.63
CA THR A 402 -25.32 -14.80 23.79
C THR A 402 -25.97 -13.55 24.40
N PRO A 403 -27.31 -13.49 24.54
CA PRO A 403 -27.94 -12.39 25.25
C PRO A 403 -27.33 -12.26 26.65
N LEU A 404 -26.98 -11.04 27.04
CA LEU A 404 -26.27 -10.81 28.29
C LEU A 404 -27.09 -11.23 29.51
N SER A 405 -28.43 -11.20 29.40
CA SER A 405 -29.37 -11.70 30.41
C SER A 405 -29.25 -13.21 30.67
N VAL A 406 -28.75 -13.99 29.71
CA VAL A 406 -28.45 -15.43 29.86
C VAL A 406 -27.11 -15.62 30.58
N VAL A 407 -26.16 -14.72 30.35
CA VAL A 407 -24.86 -14.72 31.03
C VAL A 407 -25.02 -14.31 32.49
N HIS A 408 -25.84 -13.29 32.76
CA HIS A 408 -26.14 -12.82 34.10
C HIS A 408 -27.52 -12.14 34.16
N PRO A 409 -28.34 -12.34 35.21
CA PRO A 409 -29.69 -11.77 35.31
C PRO A 409 -29.77 -10.24 35.22
N ALA A 410 -28.68 -9.53 35.54
CA ALA A 410 -28.55 -8.07 35.43
C ALA A 410 -28.21 -7.56 34.01
N GLY A 411 -28.10 -8.45 33.02
CA GLY A 411 -27.88 -8.08 31.62
C GLY A 411 -29.05 -7.30 31.05
N LEU A 412 -28.78 -6.08 30.57
CA LEU A 412 -29.82 -5.24 29.98
C LEU A 412 -30.33 -5.83 28.64
N PRO A 413 -31.62 -5.62 28.31
CA PRO A 413 -32.18 -6.05 27.04
C PRO A 413 -31.41 -5.48 25.84
N GLY A 414 -31.19 -6.31 24.83
CA GLY A 414 -30.44 -5.92 23.62
C GLY A 414 -28.91 -5.94 23.77
N CYS A 415 -28.38 -6.25 24.96
CA CYS A 415 -26.96 -6.49 25.16
C CYS A 415 -26.59 -7.94 24.85
N PHE A 416 -25.44 -8.13 24.20
CA PHE A 416 -24.96 -9.46 23.82
C PHE A 416 -23.49 -9.61 24.18
N GLN A 417 -23.14 -10.76 24.74
CA GLN A 417 -21.78 -11.25 24.71
C GLN A 417 -21.48 -11.72 23.27
N LEU A 418 -20.51 -11.06 22.63
CA LEU A 418 -20.19 -11.26 21.21
C LEU A 418 -18.94 -12.12 20.99
N SER A 419 -18.24 -12.46 22.08
CA SER A 419 -17.11 -13.39 22.08
C SER A 419 -17.01 -14.11 23.42
N THR A 420 -16.21 -15.18 23.47
CA THR A 420 -15.75 -15.69 24.76
C THR A 420 -15.02 -14.59 25.54
N TRP A 421 -15.08 -14.69 26.86
CA TRP A 421 -14.35 -13.79 27.77
C TRP A 421 -13.31 -14.62 28.52
N ASP A 422 -12.25 -14.96 27.79
CA ASP A 422 -11.17 -15.82 28.28
C ASP A 422 -10.18 -15.02 29.14
N GLN A 423 -10.08 -13.71 28.90
CA GLN A 423 -9.30 -12.77 29.69
C GLN A 423 -10.09 -11.50 30.01
N PHE A 424 -9.74 -10.88 31.13
CA PHE A 424 -10.38 -9.67 31.64
C PHE A 424 -9.34 -8.64 32.07
N ALA A 425 -9.63 -7.38 31.84
CA ALA A 425 -8.80 -6.24 32.22
C ALA A 425 -9.68 -5.12 32.77
N PRO A 426 -9.45 -4.64 34.01
CA PRO A 426 -10.13 -3.44 34.45
C PRO A 426 -9.64 -2.24 33.64
N LEU A 427 -10.58 -1.44 33.13
CA LEU A 427 -10.30 -0.22 32.39
C LEU A 427 -10.60 0.99 33.26
N THR A 428 -9.76 2.01 33.17
CA THR A 428 -10.04 3.28 33.82
C THR A 428 -10.98 4.08 32.93
N SER A 429 -12.17 4.40 33.43
CA SER A 429 -13.10 5.30 32.74
C SER A 429 -13.00 6.72 33.31
N MET A 430 -13.10 7.71 32.42
CA MET A 430 -13.13 9.12 32.77
C MET A 430 -14.08 9.84 31.81
N GLY A 431 -15.11 10.51 32.34
CA GLY A 431 -16.02 11.30 31.52
C GLY A 431 -16.81 10.50 30.48
N GLY A 432 -17.12 9.22 30.75
CA GLY A 432 -17.85 8.35 29.80
C GLY A 432 -16.98 7.74 28.70
N LEU A 433 -15.65 7.90 28.79
CA LEU A 433 -14.67 7.30 27.90
C LEU A 433 -13.73 6.36 28.66
N ALA A 434 -13.19 5.36 27.99
CA ALA A 434 -12.09 4.56 28.49
C ALA A 434 -11.16 4.14 27.34
N GLU A 435 -9.91 3.83 27.64
CA GLU A 435 -8.99 3.22 26.69
C GLU A 435 -8.81 1.74 27.01
N PHE A 436 -8.79 0.90 25.99
CA PHE A 436 -8.49 -0.51 26.09
C PHE A 436 -7.20 -0.84 25.30
N PRO A 437 -6.02 -0.67 25.94
CA PRO A 437 -4.75 -1.04 25.35
C PRO A 437 -4.49 -2.54 25.51
N ALA A 438 -3.94 -3.13 24.45
CA ALA A 438 -3.69 -4.55 24.28
C ALA A 438 -2.25 -4.75 23.77
N LEU A 439 -1.33 -5.24 24.61
CA LEU A 439 0.03 -5.55 24.16
C LEU A 439 0.02 -6.85 23.36
N ILE A 440 0.39 -6.78 22.09
CA ILE A 440 0.50 -7.95 21.21
C ILE A 440 1.96 -8.38 21.16
N PRO A 441 2.31 -9.60 21.59
CA PRO A 441 3.68 -10.08 21.52
C PRO A 441 4.18 -10.17 20.07
N GLY A 442 5.48 -9.94 19.88
CA GLY A 442 6.16 -10.06 18.59
C GLY A 442 6.47 -11.50 18.15
N PHE A 443 5.70 -12.50 18.62
CA PHE A 443 6.00 -13.89 18.32
C PHE A 443 5.48 -14.30 16.93
N PRO A 444 6.34 -14.77 15.99
CA PRO A 444 5.93 -15.03 14.61
C PRO A 444 4.76 -16.02 14.44
N PHE A 445 4.61 -16.97 15.37
CA PHE A 445 3.50 -17.95 15.32
C PHE A 445 2.12 -17.34 15.60
N LEU A 446 2.05 -16.07 16.04
CA LEU A 446 0.80 -15.34 16.24
C LEU A 446 0.27 -14.67 14.97
N ASP A 447 1.03 -14.69 13.87
CA ASP A 447 0.60 -14.08 12.62
C ASP A 447 -0.68 -14.76 12.09
N GLY A 448 -1.69 -13.96 11.74
CA GLY A 448 -3.00 -14.43 11.31
C GLY A 448 -3.93 -14.94 12.41
N VAL A 449 -3.46 -15.06 13.67
CA VAL A 449 -4.32 -15.44 14.81
C VAL A 449 -5.43 -14.41 14.99
N VAL A 450 -6.63 -14.89 15.31
CA VAL A 450 -7.79 -14.03 15.54
C VAL A 450 -8.14 -14.01 17.01
N LEU A 451 -8.30 -12.80 17.57
CA LEU A 451 -8.90 -12.59 18.87
C LEU A 451 -10.05 -11.59 18.77
N TYR A 452 -10.90 -11.56 19.79
CA TYR A 452 -12.04 -10.69 19.88
C TYR A 452 -11.91 -9.86 21.15
N LEU A 453 -12.03 -8.54 21.03
CA LEU A 453 -12.12 -7.64 22.17
C LEU A 453 -13.55 -7.14 22.32
N GLN A 454 -14.05 -7.12 23.55
CA GLN A 454 -15.34 -6.52 23.88
C GLN A 454 -15.24 -5.85 25.24
N VAL A 455 -16.06 -4.84 25.51
CA VAL A 455 -16.12 -4.20 26.82
C VAL A 455 -17.43 -4.54 27.51
N LEU A 456 -17.32 -4.92 28.77
CA LEU A 456 -18.43 -5.06 29.72
C LEU A 456 -18.43 -3.85 30.64
N GLN A 457 -19.53 -3.11 30.64
CA GLN A 457 -19.83 -2.07 31.61
C GLN A 457 -20.70 -2.67 32.73
N ILE A 458 -20.29 -2.44 33.96
CA ILE A 458 -21.02 -2.80 35.18
C ILE A 458 -21.42 -1.50 35.86
N GLU A 459 -22.71 -1.18 35.89
CA GLU A 459 -23.25 0.00 36.57
C GLU A 459 -23.70 -0.37 37.98
N LEU A 460 -23.08 0.28 38.97
CA LEU A 460 -23.33 0.12 40.41
C LEU A 460 -24.31 1.20 40.91
N THR A 461 -25.43 1.36 40.20
CA THR A 461 -26.55 2.21 40.64
C THR A 461 -27.36 1.44 41.71
N PRO A 462 -28.49 1.97 42.25
CA PRO A 462 -29.33 1.21 43.19
C PRO A 462 -29.77 -0.15 42.65
N THR A 463 -29.77 -0.32 41.32
CA THR A 463 -29.91 -1.59 40.61
C THR A 463 -28.62 -1.90 39.85
N LEU A 464 -28.06 -3.10 40.07
CA LEU A 464 -26.96 -3.61 39.26
C LEU A 464 -27.43 -3.78 37.82
N ALA A 465 -26.68 -3.22 36.87
CA ALA A 465 -26.94 -3.40 35.44
C ALA A 465 -25.67 -3.67 34.67
N LEU A 466 -25.77 -4.55 33.68
CA LEU A 466 -24.67 -4.93 32.80
C LEU A 466 -25.02 -4.52 31.37
N SER A 467 -24.11 -3.81 30.72
CA SER A 467 -24.17 -3.48 29.29
C SER A 467 -22.85 -3.84 28.61
N THR A 468 -22.89 -4.09 27.31
CA THR A 468 -21.73 -4.51 26.52
C THR A 468 -21.56 -3.63 25.28
N SER A 469 -20.32 -3.44 24.86
CA SER A 469 -20.01 -2.82 23.58
C SER A 469 -20.26 -3.75 22.40
N ASN A 470 -20.15 -3.22 21.17
CA ASN A 470 -19.80 -4.06 20.01
C ASN A 470 -18.47 -4.78 20.29
N ALA A 471 -18.19 -5.85 19.55
CA ALA A 471 -16.87 -6.49 19.60
C ALA A 471 -15.98 -5.98 18.45
N LEU A 472 -14.67 -6.07 18.67
CA LEU A 472 -13.65 -5.92 17.63
C LEU A 472 -13.02 -7.29 17.39
N ARG A 473 -13.14 -7.81 16.16
CA ARG A 473 -12.37 -8.95 15.69
C ARG A 473 -11.02 -8.47 15.20
N LEU A 474 -9.96 -8.87 15.89
CA LEU A 474 -8.58 -8.54 15.57
C LEU A 474 -7.93 -9.74 14.90
N LYS A 475 -7.58 -9.61 13.62
CA LYS A 475 -6.67 -10.54 12.95
C LYS A 475 -5.26 -10.00 13.10
N LEU A 476 -4.43 -10.66 13.89
CA LEU A 476 -3.04 -10.26 14.13
C LEU A 476 -2.23 -10.34 12.83
N GLY A 477 -1.27 -9.43 12.65
CA GLY A 477 -0.45 -9.37 11.44
C GLY A 477 0.98 -8.91 11.70
N THR A 478 1.87 -9.18 10.74
CA THR A 478 3.28 -8.74 10.72
C THR A 478 3.50 -7.52 9.81
N LYS A 479 4.37 -6.58 10.21
CA LYS A 479 4.79 -5.44 9.39
C LYS A 479 5.89 -5.80 8.39
#